data_AF-A0A0S6XFW6-F1
#
_entry.id   AF-A0A0S6XFW6-F1
#
_cell.length_a   1.000
_cell.length_b   1.000
_cell.length_c   1.000
_cell.angle_alpha   90.00
_cell.angle_beta   90.00
_cell.angle_gamma   90.00
#
_symmetry.space_group_name_H-M   'P 1'
#
loop_
_entity.id
_entity.type
_entity.pdbx_description
1 polymer ?
#
loop_
_entity_poly.entity_id
_entity_poly.type
_entity_poly.pdbx_seq_one_letter_code
_entity_poly.pdbx_strand_id
1 'polypeptide(L)'
;MPMSRVKFNVNSEYAYLENFKILSNTFKKHQIERTIPVQQLAKCKMQDNLEFLQWTKRFWDQYYPGGDYDPLSRRKGSAAPGAPAPASMRTSTTKRPVGTGAPAPRPRPGGAGAGVGAGAAGAAVTKLQSENAALNETVAGLERERDFYFSKLRDIELLVQGAFEAEPELENDDGGLLKQIQNILYSTEEGFEIPAEEDGAGAAPTEEETRVLVVRNAGPEGLSASQQEDDDGEERILGPVKETRLEDKSPV
;
A
#
# COMPACT_ATOMS: atom_id res chain seq x y z
N MET A 1 -16.76 21.76 -7.91
CA MET A 1 -15.78 21.32 -8.93
C MET A 1 -16.48 20.74 -10.16
N PRO A 2 -16.27 21.27 -11.38
CA PRO A 2 -16.77 20.68 -12.63
C PRO A 2 -15.93 19.46 -13.05
N MET A 3 -16.18 18.31 -12.41
CA MET A 3 -15.36 17.09 -12.58
C MET A 3 -15.33 16.56 -14.02
N SER A 4 -16.33 16.84 -14.84
CA SER A 4 -16.37 16.44 -16.27
C SER A 4 -15.29 17.10 -17.12
N ARG A 5 -14.71 18.21 -16.66
CA ARG A 5 -13.66 18.95 -17.37
C ARG A 5 -12.25 18.55 -16.91
N VAL A 6 -12.15 17.78 -15.83
CA VAL A 6 -10.88 17.35 -15.27
C VAL A 6 -10.36 16.17 -16.08
N LYS A 7 -9.12 16.26 -16.55
CA LYS A 7 -8.44 15.20 -17.28
C LYS A 7 -7.67 14.34 -16.29
N PHE A 8 -8.10 13.09 -16.05
CA PHE A 8 -7.50 12.20 -15.04
C PHE A 8 -6.24 11.47 -15.51
N ASN A 9 -6.18 11.09 -16.79
CA ASN A 9 -5.07 10.34 -17.37
C ASN A 9 -4.14 11.27 -18.15
N VAL A 10 -3.52 12.21 -17.43
CA VAL A 10 -2.58 13.18 -17.98
C VAL A 10 -1.18 12.87 -17.48
N ASN A 11 -0.19 12.95 -18.36
CA ASN A 11 1.23 12.77 -18.06
C ASN A 11 2.11 13.91 -18.62
N SER A 12 1.49 15.02 -19.03
CA SER A 12 2.17 16.18 -19.60
C SER A 12 1.92 17.41 -18.75
N GLU A 13 2.99 18.16 -18.47
CA GLU A 13 2.97 19.39 -17.68
C GLU A 13 1.93 20.40 -18.18
N TYR A 14 1.83 20.59 -19.50
CA TYR A 14 0.87 21.51 -20.12
C TYR A 14 -0.58 21.15 -19.77
N ALA A 15 -0.89 19.86 -19.77
CA ALA A 15 -2.24 19.40 -19.48
C ALA A 15 -2.57 19.41 -17.97
N TYR A 16 -1.57 19.42 -17.07
CA TYR A 16 -1.79 19.72 -15.66
C TYR A 16 -2.27 21.17 -15.46
N LEU A 17 -1.77 22.13 -16.24
CA LEU A 17 -2.16 23.54 -16.13
C LEU A 17 -3.67 23.75 -16.36
N GLU A 18 -4.27 23.01 -17.28
CA GLU A 18 -5.72 23.04 -17.50
C GLU A 18 -6.51 22.56 -16.28
N ASN A 19 -6.04 21.48 -15.64
CA ASN A 19 -6.63 20.96 -14.40
C ASN A 19 -6.47 21.96 -13.24
N PHE A 20 -5.31 22.57 -13.08
CA PHE A 20 -5.08 23.60 -12.07
C PHE A 20 -5.94 24.84 -12.30
N LYS A 21 -6.23 25.21 -13.56
CA LYS A 21 -7.17 26.30 -13.86
C LYS A 21 -8.59 26.00 -13.34
N ILE A 22 -9.03 24.75 -13.43
CA ILE A 22 -10.33 24.32 -12.86
C ILE A 22 -10.33 24.44 -11.33
N LEU A 23 -9.23 24.03 -10.70
CA LEU A 23 -9.06 24.13 -9.25
C LEU A 23 -9.04 25.59 -8.78
N SER A 24 -8.22 26.44 -9.40
CA SER A 24 -8.13 27.87 -9.09
C SER A 24 -9.47 28.59 -9.25
N ASN A 25 -10.25 28.26 -10.29
CA ASN A 25 -11.59 28.82 -10.46
C ASN A 25 -12.56 28.38 -9.35
N THR A 26 -12.38 27.17 -8.81
CA THR A 26 -13.21 26.70 -7.71
C THR A 26 -12.81 27.36 -6.39
N PHE A 27 -11.51 27.58 -6.14
CA PHE A 27 -11.04 28.35 -4.98
C PHE A 27 -11.61 29.76 -4.99
N LYS A 28 -11.57 30.44 -6.15
CA LYS A 28 -12.20 31.76 -6.33
C LYS A 28 -13.70 31.74 -6.05
N LYS A 29 -14.43 30.72 -6.54
CA LYS A 29 -15.87 30.58 -6.31
C LYS A 29 -16.22 30.40 -4.83
N HIS A 30 -15.39 29.68 -4.09
CA HIS A 30 -15.58 29.39 -2.67
C HIS A 30 -14.83 30.38 -1.75
N GLN A 31 -14.26 31.46 -2.31
CA GLN A 31 -13.54 32.49 -1.56
C GLN A 31 -12.42 31.94 -0.67
N ILE A 32 -11.72 30.91 -1.17
CA ILE A 32 -10.57 30.34 -0.47
C ILE A 32 -9.36 31.24 -0.77
N GLU A 33 -8.85 31.93 0.24
CA GLU A 33 -7.75 32.92 0.09
C GLU A 33 -6.39 32.29 -0.23
N ARG A 34 -6.22 30.98 -0.02
CA ARG A 34 -4.94 30.29 -0.29
C ARG A 34 -4.62 30.34 -1.80
N THR A 35 -3.50 30.96 -2.13
CA THR A 35 -2.92 30.93 -3.48
C THR A 35 -2.36 29.53 -3.80
N ILE A 36 -2.67 29.00 -4.97
CA ILE A 36 -2.17 27.71 -5.46
C ILE A 36 -0.87 27.94 -6.24
N PRO A 37 0.28 27.39 -5.83
CA PRO A 37 1.55 27.56 -6.53
C PRO A 37 1.64 26.66 -7.78
N VAL A 38 0.82 26.95 -8.80
CA VAL A 38 0.62 26.10 -9.99
C VAL A 38 1.93 25.72 -10.69
N GLN A 39 2.85 26.66 -10.88
CA GLN A 39 4.12 26.44 -11.58
C GLN A 39 5.05 25.47 -10.84
N GLN A 40 4.95 25.42 -9.52
CA GLN A 40 5.77 24.56 -8.68
C GLN A 40 5.14 23.16 -8.61
N LEU A 41 3.82 23.09 -8.44
CA LEU A 41 3.07 21.83 -8.41
C LEU A 41 3.12 21.08 -9.75
N ALA A 42 3.00 21.79 -10.87
CA ALA A 42 3.01 21.19 -12.21
C ALA A 42 4.33 20.49 -12.56
N LYS A 43 5.45 20.86 -11.92
CA LYS A 43 6.76 20.21 -12.07
C LYS A 43 6.89 18.90 -11.30
N CYS A 44 5.87 18.52 -10.53
CA CYS A 44 5.88 17.29 -9.72
C CYS A 44 7.04 17.20 -8.72
N LYS A 45 7.57 18.33 -8.25
CA LYS A 45 8.61 18.36 -7.21
C LYS A 45 8.00 17.96 -5.87
N MET A 46 8.67 17.06 -5.14
CA MET A 46 8.17 16.46 -3.91
C MET A 46 7.81 17.49 -2.83
N GLN A 47 8.71 18.44 -2.57
CA GLN A 47 8.54 19.45 -1.52
C GLN A 47 7.25 20.28 -1.71
N ASP A 48 7.06 20.85 -2.90
CA ASP A 48 5.92 21.74 -3.19
C ASP A 48 4.59 20.97 -3.17
N ASN A 49 4.58 19.73 -3.68
CA ASN A 49 3.38 18.89 -3.67
C ASN A 49 3.02 18.42 -2.26
N LEU A 50 4.01 18.07 -1.44
CA LEU A 50 3.79 17.65 -0.07
C LEU A 50 3.22 18.80 0.79
N GLU A 51 3.79 20.01 0.70
CA GLU A 51 3.28 21.19 1.42
C GLU A 51 1.81 21.46 1.05
N PHE A 52 1.48 21.39 -0.23
CA PHE A 52 0.11 21.60 -0.70
C PHE A 52 -0.85 20.52 -0.21
N LEU A 53 -0.43 19.26 -0.17
CA LEU A 53 -1.24 18.14 0.34
C LEU A 53 -1.46 18.23 1.85
N GLN A 54 -0.44 18.61 2.63
CA GLN A 54 -0.57 18.83 4.07
C GLN A 54 -1.62 19.90 4.37
N TRP A 55 -1.56 21.03 3.68
CA TRP A 55 -2.59 22.06 3.80
C TRP A 55 -3.96 21.56 3.35
N THR A 56 -4.04 20.83 2.24
CA THR A 56 -5.32 20.27 1.73
C THR A 56 -5.96 19.31 2.73
N LYS A 57 -5.16 18.49 3.43
CA LYS A 57 -5.63 17.61 4.50
C LYS A 57 -6.20 18.40 5.67
N ARG A 58 -5.46 19.41 6.16
CA ARG A 58 -5.94 20.30 7.23
C ARG A 58 -7.22 21.03 6.83
N PHE A 59 -7.34 21.48 5.58
CA PHE A 59 -8.55 22.08 5.04
C PHE A 59 -9.70 21.06 5.00
N TRP A 60 -9.46 19.84 4.52
CA TRP A 60 -10.49 18.80 4.49
C TRP A 60 -11.00 18.47 5.89
N ASP A 61 -10.11 18.31 6.88
CA ASP A 61 -10.49 18.01 8.27
C ASP A 61 -11.39 19.07 8.90
N GLN A 62 -11.19 20.34 8.56
CA GLN A 62 -11.97 21.45 9.12
C GLN A 62 -13.37 21.59 8.49
N TYR A 63 -13.50 21.27 7.19
CA TYR A 63 -14.71 21.57 6.41
C TYR A 63 -15.48 20.33 5.97
N TYR A 64 -15.01 19.12 6.26
CA TYR A 64 -15.69 17.89 5.88
C TYR A 64 -16.95 17.68 6.76
N PRO A 65 -18.15 17.63 6.17
CA PRO A 65 -19.41 17.57 6.93
C PRO A 65 -19.78 16.14 7.40
N GLY A 66 -18.94 15.13 7.15
CA GLY A 66 -19.16 13.76 7.63
C GLY A 66 -20.11 12.89 6.80
N GLY A 67 -20.00 12.89 5.46
CA GLY A 67 -20.86 12.06 4.59
C GLY A 67 -20.11 11.32 3.48
N ASP A 68 -20.70 10.25 2.97
CA ASP A 68 -20.06 9.39 1.98
C ASP A 68 -19.75 10.13 0.67
N TYR A 69 -18.53 9.93 0.16
CA TYR A 69 -18.10 10.44 -1.12
C TYR A 69 -17.67 9.28 -2.01
N ASP A 70 -18.40 9.03 -3.10
CA ASP A 70 -18.02 8.05 -4.12
C ASP A 70 -17.15 8.70 -5.20
N PRO A 71 -15.81 8.48 -5.20
CA PRO A 71 -14.92 9.07 -6.19
C PRO A 71 -15.05 8.43 -7.57
N LEU A 72 -15.47 7.16 -7.69
CA LEU A 72 -15.53 6.44 -8.97
C LEU A 72 -16.70 6.94 -9.81
N SER A 73 -17.88 7.07 -9.21
CA SER A 73 -19.05 7.64 -9.88
C SER A 73 -18.81 9.09 -10.30
N ARG A 74 -18.09 9.87 -9.47
CA ARG A 74 -17.75 11.28 -9.79
C ARG A 74 -16.80 11.42 -10.97
N ARG A 75 -15.95 10.41 -11.21
CA ARG A 75 -15.06 10.29 -12.37
C ARG A 75 -15.73 9.64 -13.58
N LYS A 76 -17.01 9.27 -13.48
CA LYS A 76 -17.75 8.51 -14.51
C LYS A 76 -16.99 7.26 -14.98
N GLY A 77 -16.33 6.56 -14.05
CA GLY A 77 -15.54 5.37 -14.36
C GLY A 77 -14.21 5.64 -15.07
N SER A 78 -13.76 6.90 -15.20
CA SER A 78 -12.36 7.18 -15.56
C SER A 78 -11.47 6.67 -14.42
N ALA A 79 -10.75 5.57 -14.71
CA ALA A 79 -9.79 5.00 -13.79
C ALA A 79 -8.71 6.03 -13.44
N ALA A 80 -8.23 6.00 -12.21
CA ALA A 80 -7.00 6.69 -11.86
C ALA A 80 -5.83 6.07 -12.63
N PRO A 81 -4.78 6.84 -12.96
CA PRO A 81 -3.57 6.26 -13.54
C PRO A 81 -3.07 5.12 -12.65
N GLY A 82 -3.01 3.89 -13.20
CA GLY A 82 -2.49 2.71 -12.50
C GLY A 82 -3.52 1.84 -11.75
N ALA A 83 -4.81 2.18 -11.72
CA ALA A 83 -5.81 1.29 -11.15
C ALA A 83 -6.27 0.23 -12.19
N PRO A 84 -6.18 -1.09 -11.91
CA PRO A 84 -6.79 -2.09 -12.77
C PRO A 84 -8.32 -1.87 -12.78
N ALA A 85 -8.91 -1.78 -13.97
CA ALA A 85 -10.36 -1.69 -14.10
C ALA A 85 -11.00 -2.95 -13.50
N PRO A 86 -12.11 -2.85 -12.73
CA PRO A 86 -12.81 -4.03 -12.26
C PRO A 86 -13.38 -4.76 -13.48
N ALA A 87 -12.89 -5.97 -13.73
CA ALA A 87 -13.41 -6.84 -14.77
C ALA A 87 -14.87 -7.18 -14.42
N SER A 88 -15.81 -6.70 -15.25
CA SER A 88 -17.20 -7.11 -15.16
C SER A 88 -17.30 -8.60 -15.50
N MET A 89 -17.48 -9.42 -14.47
CA MET A 89 -17.62 -10.87 -14.55
C MET A 89 -18.96 -11.21 -15.21
N ARG A 90 -18.96 -11.33 -16.55
CA ARG A 90 -20.13 -11.83 -17.28
C ARG A 90 -20.15 -13.35 -17.16
N THR A 91 -21.04 -13.86 -16.33
CA THR A 91 -21.32 -15.29 -16.19
C THR A 91 -21.91 -15.84 -17.50
N SER A 92 -21.19 -16.72 -18.18
CA SER A 92 -21.64 -17.41 -19.39
C SER A 92 -22.43 -18.68 -19.03
N THR A 93 -23.76 -18.59 -18.95
CA THR A 93 -24.62 -19.78 -18.99
C THR A 93 -24.93 -20.14 -20.44
N THR A 94 -24.29 -21.18 -20.94
CA THR A 94 -24.57 -21.82 -22.22
C THR A 94 -25.91 -22.56 -22.18
N LYS A 95 -26.89 -22.09 -22.96
CA LYS A 95 -28.01 -22.94 -23.43
C LYS A 95 -28.19 -22.73 -24.94
N ARG A 96 -27.98 -23.81 -25.69
CA ARG A 96 -28.33 -23.97 -27.11
C ARG A 96 -29.85 -23.89 -27.31
N PRO A 97 -30.33 -23.35 -28.42
CA PRO A 97 -31.51 -23.87 -29.09
C PRO A 97 -31.19 -24.35 -30.52
N VAL A 98 -31.94 -25.36 -30.97
CA VAL A 98 -31.93 -25.97 -32.30
C VAL A 98 -33.11 -25.44 -33.12
N GLY A 99 -32.84 -25.04 -34.38
CA GLY A 99 -33.77 -25.02 -35.53
C GLY A 99 -34.97 -24.06 -35.49
N THR A 100 -35.51 -23.48 -36.56
CA THR A 100 -35.33 -23.52 -38.03
C THR A 100 -36.24 -22.40 -38.58
N GLY A 101 -35.83 -21.69 -39.64
CA GLY A 101 -36.77 -20.88 -40.45
C GLY A 101 -36.21 -19.53 -40.93
N ALA A 102 -35.94 -19.42 -42.23
CA ALA A 102 -35.77 -18.16 -42.95
C ALA A 102 -37.15 -17.46 -43.17
N PRO A 103 -37.26 -16.15 -43.51
CA PRO A 103 -36.72 -15.57 -44.75
C PRO A 103 -36.07 -14.17 -44.62
N ALA A 104 -35.37 -13.74 -45.68
CA ALA A 104 -34.68 -12.45 -45.87
C ALA A 104 -35.64 -11.36 -46.47
N PRO A 105 -35.20 -10.14 -46.90
CA PRO A 105 -34.05 -9.27 -46.56
C PRO A 105 -34.44 -7.77 -46.33
N ARG A 106 -33.52 -6.93 -45.79
CA ARG A 106 -33.41 -5.50 -46.17
C ARG A 106 -32.04 -4.91 -45.79
N PRO A 107 -31.31 -4.23 -46.69
CA PRO A 107 -30.06 -3.57 -46.33
C PRO A 107 -30.33 -2.15 -45.82
N ARG A 108 -29.70 -1.78 -44.71
CA ARG A 108 -29.48 -0.37 -44.32
C ARG A 108 -27.97 -0.10 -44.37
N PRO A 109 -27.51 0.99 -45.00
CA PRO A 109 -26.11 1.36 -44.98
C PRO A 109 -25.82 2.09 -43.66
N GLY A 110 -24.78 1.69 -42.94
CA GLY A 110 -24.45 2.35 -41.67
C GLY A 110 -23.17 1.86 -41.03
N GLY A 111 -22.07 2.54 -41.35
CA GLY A 111 -20.97 2.76 -40.41
C GLY A 111 -19.93 1.64 -40.30
N ALA A 112 -19.07 1.51 -41.31
CA ALA A 112 -17.71 1.07 -41.05
C ALA A 112 -17.00 2.17 -40.24
N GLY A 113 -16.93 1.96 -38.93
CA GLY A 113 -16.16 2.77 -37.99
C GLY A 113 -15.50 1.84 -36.98
N ALA A 114 -14.78 0.82 -37.47
CA ALA A 114 -13.97 -0.06 -36.64
C ALA A 114 -12.85 0.77 -35.99
N GLY A 115 -12.74 0.62 -34.67
CA GLY A 115 -11.92 1.45 -33.80
C GLY A 115 -10.44 1.44 -34.17
N VAL A 116 -9.91 2.62 -34.45
CA VAL A 116 -8.47 2.88 -34.61
C VAL A 116 -7.79 3.15 -33.24
N GLY A 117 -8.55 3.17 -32.14
CA GLY A 117 -8.05 3.55 -30.81
C GLY A 117 -7.48 2.43 -29.93
N ALA A 118 -7.72 1.15 -30.25
CA ALA A 118 -7.33 0.04 -29.36
C ALA A 118 -5.85 -0.35 -29.47
N GLY A 119 -5.22 -0.14 -30.64
CA GLY A 119 -3.81 -0.51 -30.87
C GLY A 119 -2.81 0.40 -30.15
N ALA A 120 -3.09 1.70 -30.06
CA ALA A 120 -2.19 2.68 -29.43
C ALA A 120 -2.16 2.54 -27.90
N ALA A 121 -3.32 2.25 -27.27
CA ALA A 121 -3.39 2.02 -25.84
C ALA A 121 -2.70 0.71 -25.43
N GLY A 122 -2.85 -0.36 -26.22
CA GLY A 122 -2.14 -1.63 -26.00
C GLY A 122 -0.62 -1.49 -26.12
N ALA A 123 -0.14 -0.75 -27.12
CA ALA A 123 1.29 -0.49 -27.32
C ALA A 123 1.94 0.33 -26.18
N ALA A 124 1.19 1.28 -25.60
CA ALA A 124 1.66 2.03 -24.44
C ALA A 124 1.72 1.15 -23.17
N VAL A 125 0.72 0.27 -22.98
CA VAL A 125 0.68 -0.67 -21.85
C VAL A 125 1.81 -1.68 -21.93
N THR A 126 2.10 -2.24 -23.11
CA THR A 126 3.21 -3.20 -23.28
C THR A 126 4.57 -2.53 -23.06
N LYS A 127 4.75 -1.28 -23.52
CA LYS A 127 5.97 -0.50 -23.26
C LYS A 127 6.17 -0.28 -21.76
N LEU A 128 5.14 0.17 -21.04
CA LEU A 128 5.22 0.38 -19.60
C LEU A 128 5.46 -0.93 -18.83
N GLN A 129 4.92 -2.06 -19.30
CA GLN A 129 5.19 -3.37 -18.71
C GLN A 129 6.66 -3.78 -18.92
N SER A 130 7.23 -3.54 -20.11
CA SER A 130 8.65 -3.82 -20.37
C SER A 130 9.59 -2.95 -19.52
N GLU A 131 9.21 -1.69 -19.30
CA GLU A 131 9.98 -0.76 -18.47
C GLU A 131 9.93 -1.16 -16.99
N ASN A 132 8.76 -1.54 -16.47
CA ASN A 132 8.64 -2.08 -15.11
C ASN A 132 9.46 -3.37 -14.93
N ALA A 133 9.47 -4.26 -15.92
CA ALA A 133 10.27 -5.47 -15.86
C ALA A 133 11.77 -5.17 -15.80
N ALA A 134 12.24 -4.23 -16.63
CA ALA A 134 13.64 -3.80 -16.64
C ALA A 134 14.05 -3.11 -15.33
N LEU A 135 13.17 -2.26 -14.77
CA LEU A 135 13.41 -1.61 -13.48
C LEU A 135 13.45 -2.62 -12.34
N ASN A 136 12.55 -3.61 -12.33
CA ASN A 136 12.56 -4.66 -11.32
C ASN A 136 13.84 -5.50 -11.37
N GLU A 137 14.33 -5.82 -12.57
CA GLU A 137 15.61 -6.52 -12.74
C GLU A 137 16.79 -5.67 -12.24
N THR A 138 16.77 -4.37 -12.55
CA THR A 138 17.79 -3.41 -12.07
C THR A 138 17.78 -3.31 -10.54
N VAL A 139 16.60 -3.16 -9.93
CA VAL A 139 16.46 -3.11 -8.47
C VAL A 139 16.96 -4.40 -7.84
N ALA A 140 16.57 -5.57 -8.37
CA ALA A 140 17.08 -6.85 -7.88
C ALA A 140 18.61 -6.97 -8.02
N GLY A 141 19.20 -6.38 -9.07
CA GLY A 141 20.65 -6.22 -9.21
C GLY A 141 21.26 -5.41 -8.07
N LEU A 142 20.74 -4.21 -7.85
CA LEU A 142 21.20 -3.28 -6.82
C LEU A 142 21.02 -3.84 -5.40
N GLU A 143 19.95 -4.58 -5.14
CA GLU A 143 19.72 -5.24 -3.84
C GLU A 143 20.77 -6.32 -3.57
N ARG A 144 21.13 -7.12 -4.58
CA ARG A 144 22.23 -8.10 -4.42
C ARG A 144 23.57 -7.41 -4.14
N GLU A 145 23.85 -6.31 -4.82
CA GLU A 145 25.08 -5.53 -4.58
C GLU A 145 25.08 -4.90 -3.18
N ARG A 146 23.97 -4.30 -2.76
CA ARG A 146 23.77 -3.78 -1.41
C ARG A 146 24.04 -4.86 -0.37
N ASP A 147 23.40 -6.02 -0.50
CA ASP A 147 23.52 -7.11 0.47
C ASP A 147 24.95 -7.69 0.49
N PHE A 148 25.60 -7.74 -0.68
CA PHE A 148 26.99 -8.15 -0.80
C PHE A 148 27.95 -7.20 -0.06
N TYR A 149 27.80 -5.88 -0.24
CA TYR A 149 28.63 -4.90 0.45
C TYR A 149 28.32 -4.84 1.95
N PHE A 150 27.05 -4.91 2.33
CA PHE A 150 26.64 -4.96 3.73
C PHE A 150 27.24 -6.17 4.46
N SER A 151 27.15 -7.36 3.86
CA SER A 151 27.73 -8.58 4.45
C SER A 151 29.24 -8.45 4.67
N LYS A 152 29.97 -7.86 3.72
CA LYS A 152 31.41 -7.60 3.87
C LYS A 152 31.72 -6.62 5.00
N LEU A 153 30.96 -5.53 5.10
CA LEU A 153 31.15 -4.55 6.18
C LEU A 153 30.83 -5.18 7.53
N ARG A 154 29.82 -6.05 7.61
CA ARG A 154 29.48 -6.79 8.83
C ARG A 154 30.57 -7.80 9.23
N ASP A 155 31.14 -8.52 8.28
CA ASP A 155 32.26 -9.43 8.54
C ASP A 155 33.48 -8.66 9.09
N ILE A 156 33.78 -7.49 8.51
CA ILE A 156 34.86 -6.61 9.01
C ILE A 156 34.56 -6.11 10.41
N GLU A 157 33.33 -5.67 10.68
CA GLU A 157 32.90 -5.20 12.00
C GLU A 157 33.09 -6.28 13.08
N LEU A 158 32.70 -7.52 12.78
CA LEU A 158 32.91 -8.66 13.67
C LEU A 158 34.39 -8.93 13.96
N LEU A 159 35.25 -8.82 12.93
CA LEU A 159 36.70 -8.96 13.12
C LEU A 159 37.28 -7.85 13.99
N VAL A 160 36.84 -6.62 13.80
CA VAL A 160 37.27 -5.46 14.61
C VAL A 160 36.81 -5.62 16.06
N GLN A 161 35.56 -6.00 16.29
CA GLN A 161 35.01 -6.26 17.62
C GLN A 161 35.79 -7.38 18.33
N GLY A 162 36.03 -8.51 17.64
CA GLY A 162 36.81 -9.61 18.20
C GLY A 162 38.26 -9.24 18.53
N ALA A 163 38.88 -8.32 17.77
CA ALA A 163 40.20 -7.80 18.08
C ALA A 163 40.21 -6.94 19.36
N PHE A 164 39.20 -6.10 19.57
CA PHE A 164 39.06 -5.33 20.81
C PHE A 164 38.76 -6.23 22.03
N GLU A 165 37.97 -7.29 21.87
CA GLU A 165 37.72 -8.26 22.94
C GLU A 165 39.00 -9.02 23.34
N ALA A 166 39.85 -9.38 22.37
CA ALA A 166 41.10 -10.09 22.61
C ALA A 166 42.17 -9.20 23.26
N GLU A 167 42.26 -7.93 22.85
CA GLU A 167 43.23 -6.96 23.37
C GLU A 167 42.54 -5.63 23.67
N PRO A 168 41.97 -5.48 24.90
CA PRO A 168 41.20 -4.30 25.29
C PRO A 168 41.99 -2.99 25.28
N GLU A 169 43.33 -3.04 25.36
CA GLU A 169 44.17 -1.85 25.31
C GLU A 169 44.11 -1.14 23.94
N LEU A 170 43.82 -1.87 22.86
CA LEU A 170 43.69 -1.31 21.50
C LEU A 170 42.51 -0.34 21.37
N GLU A 171 41.50 -0.44 22.23
CA GLU A 171 40.34 0.45 22.20
C GLU A 171 40.69 1.90 22.59
N ASN A 172 41.74 2.06 23.40
CA ASN A 172 42.21 3.35 23.90
C ASN A 172 43.23 4.02 22.97
N ASP A 173 43.66 3.35 21.90
CA ASP A 173 44.53 3.94 20.87
C ASP A 173 43.70 4.67 19.82
N ASP A 174 43.37 5.94 20.10
CA ASP A 174 42.58 6.79 19.21
C ASP A 174 43.21 6.97 17.81
N GLY A 175 44.52 6.77 17.67
CA GLY A 175 45.25 6.80 16.41
C GLY A 175 45.39 5.44 15.74
N GLY A 176 44.97 4.35 16.40
CA GLY A 176 45.14 2.98 15.96
C GLY A 176 44.32 2.66 14.71
N LEU A 177 44.86 1.78 13.86
CA LEU A 177 44.21 1.38 12.61
C LEU A 177 42.79 0.82 12.85
N LEU A 178 42.59 0.01 13.89
CA LEU A 178 41.28 -0.58 14.22
C LEU A 178 40.27 0.50 14.63
N LYS A 179 40.70 1.53 15.38
CA LYS A 179 39.85 2.66 15.76
C LYS A 179 39.44 3.50 14.55
N GLN A 180 40.38 3.72 13.62
CA GLN A 180 40.08 4.41 12.35
C GLN A 180 39.08 3.62 11.50
N ILE A 181 39.20 2.28 11.42
CA ILE A 181 38.23 1.43 10.72
C ILE A 181 36.86 1.50 11.42
N GLN A 182 36.80 1.41 12.75
CA GLN A 182 35.56 1.55 13.52
C GLN A 182 34.88 2.91 13.26
N ASN A 183 35.64 4.00 13.23
CA ASN A 183 35.13 5.33 12.93
C ASN A 183 34.54 5.43 11.52
N ILE A 184 35.12 4.74 10.53
CA ILE A 184 34.55 4.69 9.17
C ILE A 184 33.25 3.87 9.15
N LEU A 185 33.21 2.73 9.85
CA LEU A 185 32.02 1.87 9.88
C LEU A 185 30.82 2.52 10.57
N TYR A 186 31.07 3.39 11.55
CA TYR A 186 30.03 4.10 12.30
C TYR A 186 29.86 5.57 11.92
N SER A 187 30.58 6.05 10.90
CA SER A 187 30.32 7.41 10.40
C SER A 187 28.94 7.47 9.76
N THR A 188 28.18 8.52 10.06
CA THR A 188 26.87 8.78 9.47
C THR A 188 26.99 9.90 8.46
N GLU A 189 26.54 9.68 7.22
CA GLU A 189 26.33 10.77 6.26
C GLU A 189 24.96 11.43 6.51
N GLU A 190 24.89 12.76 6.33
CA GLU A 190 23.71 13.61 6.55
C GLU A 190 22.54 13.14 5.66
N GLY A 191 21.70 12.23 6.19
CA GLY A 191 20.61 11.57 5.44
C GLY A 191 20.49 10.05 5.62
N PHE A 192 21.42 9.41 6.34
CA PHE A 192 21.40 7.99 6.70
C PHE A 192 21.28 7.73 8.21
N GLU A 193 20.87 8.73 8.99
CA GLU A 193 20.60 8.58 10.42
C GLU A 193 19.37 7.68 10.62
N ILE A 194 19.57 6.51 11.23
CA ILE A 194 18.49 5.79 11.91
C ILE A 194 18.14 6.66 13.12
N PRO A 195 16.89 7.14 13.28
CA PRO A 195 16.49 7.86 14.48
C PRO A 195 16.90 7.01 15.69
N ALA A 196 17.73 7.58 16.56
CA ALA A 196 18.16 6.89 17.77
C ALA A 196 16.91 6.35 18.48
N GLU A 197 16.91 5.06 18.83
CA GLU A 197 15.88 4.49 19.69
C GLU A 197 15.99 5.16 21.06
N GLU A 198 15.26 6.27 21.22
CA GLU A 198 14.99 6.88 22.51
C GLU A 198 13.93 6.00 23.19
N ASP A 199 14.37 5.28 24.22
CA ASP A 199 13.51 4.55 25.15
C ASP A 199 12.28 5.40 25.55
N GLY A 200 11.08 4.88 25.27
CA GLY A 200 9.89 5.21 26.05
C GLY A 200 8.86 6.19 25.49
N ALA A 201 8.42 6.02 24.23
CA ALA A 201 7.03 6.34 23.85
C ALA A 201 6.62 5.54 22.61
N GLY A 202 6.46 4.22 22.79
CA GLY A 202 5.79 3.40 21.79
C GLY A 202 4.40 3.94 21.51
N ALA A 203 4.19 4.50 20.32
CA ALA A 203 2.88 4.45 19.69
C ALA A 203 2.63 2.97 19.40
N ALA A 204 2.01 2.27 20.35
CA ALA A 204 1.58 0.90 20.16
C ALA A 204 0.76 0.83 18.86
N PRO A 205 1.01 -0.16 17.99
CA PRO A 205 0.12 -0.38 16.85
C PRO A 205 -1.28 -0.64 17.41
N THR A 206 -2.25 0.14 16.96
CA THR A 206 -3.64 -0.11 17.33
C THR A 206 -4.03 -1.50 16.82
N GLU A 207 -4.93 -2.18 17.52
CA GLU A 207 -5.34 -3.57 17.24
C GLU A 207 -5.86 -3.81 15.80
N GLU A 208 -6.08 -2.75 15.00
CA GLU A 208 -6.36 -2.84 13.57
C GLU A 208 -5.12 -3.16 12.70
N GLU A 209 -3.93 -2.67 13.03
CA GLU A 209 -2.72 -2.92 12.22
C GLU A 209 -2.23 -4.36 12.35
N THR A 210 -2.41 -4.98 13.52
CA THR A 210 -2.09 -6.40 13.74
C THR A 210 -3.02 -7.32 12.95
N ARG A 211 -4.29 -6.93 12.75
CA ARG A 211 -5.26 -7.69 11.94
C ARG A 211 -4.94 -7.65 10.44
N VAL A 212 -4.39 -6.54 9.94
CA VAL A 212 -4.05 -6.39 8.52
C VAL A 212 -2.83 -7.22 8.13
N LEU A 213 -1.86 -7.41 9.04
CA LEU A 213 -0.67 -8.23 8.80
C LEU A 213 -0.99 -9.73 8.77
N VAL A 214 -1.88 -10.21 9.63
CA VAL A 214 -2.29 -11.63 9.64
C VAL A 214 -3.10 -12.00 8.39
N VAL A 215 -3.94 -11.08 7.88
CA VAL A 215 -4.74 -11.32 6.68
C VAL A 215 -3.90 -11.33 5.39
N ARG A 216 -2.79 -10.60 5.34
CA ARG A 216 -1.93 -10.52 4.13
C ARG A 216 -1.05 -11.75 3.90
N ASN A 217 -0.77 -12.56 4.92
CA ASN A 217 0.03 -13.79 4.79
C ASN A 217 -0.80 -15.07 4.58
N ALA A 218 -2.13 -14.99 4.61
CA ALA A 218 -2.99 -16.12 4.28
C ALA A 218 -3.26 -16.17 2.76
N GLY A 219 -2.37 -16.82 2.03
CA GLY A 219 -2.67 -17.31 0.67
C GLY A 219 -3.77 -18.38 0.67
N PRO A 220 -4.48 -18.60 -0.45
CA PRO A 220 -5.66 -19.47 -0.50
C PRO A 220 -5.24 -20.92 -0.75
N GLU A 221 -4.67 -21.58 0.25
CA GLU A 221 -4.38 -23.02 0.19
C GLU A 221 -4.84 -23.66 1.51
N GLY A 222 -5.75 -24.63 1.45
CA GLY A 222 -6.01 -25.54 2.57
C GLY A 222 -7.38 -25.50 3.25
N LEU A 223 -8.49 -25.40 2.50
CA LEU A 223 -9.76 -25.97 2.97
C LEU A 223 -9.73 -27.48 2.74
N SER A 224 -9.22 -28.24 3.72
CA SER A 224 -9.51 -29.66 3.86
C SER A 224 -9.98 -29.93 5.29
N ALA A 225 -11.26 -30.25 5.38
CA ALA A 225 -11.87 -30.80 6.58
C ALA A 225 -11.15 -32.10 6.99
N SER A 226 -10.94 -32.28 8.28
CA SER A 226 -10.64 -33.59 8.87
C SER A 226 -11.28 -33.63 10.26
N GLN A 227 -12.36 -34.38 10.34
CA GLN A 227 -13.04 -34.78 11.56
C GLN A 227 -12.22 -35.83 12.31
N GLN A 228 -12.47 -35.89 13.63
CA GLN A 228 -12.32 -37.03 14.53
C GLN A 228 -10.90 -37.44 14.91
N GLU A 229 -10.59 -37.37 16.21
CA GLU A 229 -10.24 -38.57 16.98
C GLU A 229 -10.46 -38.29 18.47
N ASP A 230 -11.29 -39.16 19.06
CA ASP A 230 -11.62 -39.28 20.47
C ASP A 230 -10.42 -39.85 21.23
N ASP A 231 -10.12 -39.35 22.44
CA ASP A 231 -9.33 -40.12 23.41
C ASP A 231 -9.85 -39.89 24.84
N ASP A 232 -10.41 -40.99 25.35
CA ASP A 232 -10.94 -41.18 26.68
C ASP A 232 -9.80 -41.29 27.71
N GLY A 233 -9.89 -40.50 28.79
CA GLY A 233 -9.03 -40.59 29.96
C GLY A 233 -9.82 -40.45 31.25
N GLU A 234 -10.63 -41.47 31.57
CA GLU A 234 -11.26 -41.65 32.88
C GLU A 234 -10.20 -41.76 34.00
N GLU A 235 -10.35 -40.97 35.06
CA GLU A 235 -10.07 -41.49 36.41
C GLU A 235 -11.19 -41.07 37.37
N ARG A 236 -12.12 -42.00 37.60
CA ARG A 236 -13.09 -41.96 38.70
C ARG A 236 -12.44 -42.57 39.94
N ILE A 237 -12.44 -41.86 41.08
CA ILE A 237 -12.57 -42.51 42.40
C ILE A 237 -13.57 -41.72 43.28
N LEU A 238 -14.82 -42.18 43.22
CA LEU A 238 -15.74 -42.51 44.34
C LEU A 238 -15.86 -41.57 45.56
N GLY A 239 -17.09 -41.03 45.75
CA GLY A 239 -17.64 -40.55 47.05
C GLY A 239 -17.92 -41.68 48.05
N PRO A 240 -18.76 -41.55 49.13
CA PRO A 240 -19.97 -40.73 49.25
C PRO A 240 -20.20 -39.99 50.62
N VAL A 241 -20.84 -38.80 50.65
CA VAL A 241 -22.25 -38.44 51.01
C VAL A 241 -22.64 -38.45 52.51
N LYS A 242 -23.39 -37.38 52.87
CA LYS A 242 -24.38 -37.15 53.98
C LYS A 242 -23.78 -36.36 55.17
N GLU A 243 -24.40 -35.32 55.71
CA GLU A 243 -25.82 -35.20 56.06
C GLU A 243 -26.27 -33.75 56.33
N THR A 244 -27.58 -33.58 56.22
CA THR A 244 -28.47 -32.41 56.27
C THR A 244 -28.60 -31.68 57.61
N ARG A 245 -28.86 -30.35 57.58
CA ARG A 245 -29.79 -29.64 58.51
C ARG A 245 -30.09 -28.22 57.96
N LEU A 246 -31.20 -27.99 57.26
CA LEU A 246 -32.54 -27.61 57.73
C LEU A 246 -32.61 -26.35 58.63
N GLU A 247 -33.04 -25.26 57.97
CA GLU A 247 -34.06 -24.27 58.36
C GLU A 247 -34.00 -23.60 59.74
N ASP A 248 -33.94 -22.26 59.75
CA ASP A 248 -35.03 -21.50 60.37
C ASP A 248 -35.31 -20.17 59.64
N LYS A 249 -36.60 -19.92 59.44
CA LYS A 249 -37.26 -18.68 58.99
C LYS A 249 -37.55 -17.87 60.27
N SER A 250 -37.42 -16.56 60.32
CA SER A 250 -38.48 -15.61 59.95
C SER A 250 -38.21 -14.22 60.57
N PRO A 251 -38.96 -13.17 60.16
CA PRO A 251 -38.56 -11.76 60.23
C PRO A 251 -39.28 -10.96 61.32
N VAL A 252 -38.77 -9.76 61.65
CA VAL A 252 -39.52 -8.49 61.84
C VAL A 252 -38.58 -7.32 61.51
#